data_AF-A0AA45WYD6-F1
#
_entry.id   AF-A0AA45WYD6-F1
#
_cell.length_a   1.000
_cell.length_b   1.000
_cell.length_c   1.000
_cell.angle_alpha   90.00
_cell.angle_beta   90.00
_cell.angle_gamma   90.00
#
_symmetry.space_group_name_H-M   'P 1'
#
loop_
_entity.id
_entity.type
_entity.pdbx_description
1 polymer ?
#
loop_
_entity_poly.entity_id
_entity_poly.type
_entity_poly.pdbx_seq_one_letter_code
_entity_poly.pdbx_strand_id
1 'polypeptide(L)'
;MNFKRHLIIKNLLIFCLLIIIGYLYFELNSFKNHYQIESEKEKQLLETVVRLEEEIDYLNKRQIKEAEVLYLIEKLKDSGFTRSYGDGHTWYIAAEELGMIGKPAIPYLIENIETQDDYERALTFYALLLASQHENVKEFAGRDYIITYLDFDVERHEEMKKVAYQWWKKHRHNWD
;
A
#
# COMPACT_ATOMS: atom_id res chain seq x y z
N MET A 1 18.26 23.27 84.65
CA MET A 1 18.50 22.05 83.84
C MET A 1 17.41 21.74 82.80
N ASN A 2 16.18 22.26 82.94
CA ASN A 2 15.05 21.95 82.03
C ASN A 2 15.14 22.57 80.62
N PHE A 3 15.74 23.75 80.46
CA PHE A 3 15.76 24.45 79.18
C PHE A 3 16.57 23.73 78.08
N LYS A 4 17.74 23.16 78.41
CA LYS A 4 18.58 22.41 77.46
C LYS A 4 17.93 21.12 76.96
N ARG A 5 17.27 20.36 77.84
CA ARG A 5 16.53 19.14 77.44
C ARG A 5 15.37 19.46 76.51
N HIS A 6 14.67 20.57 76.77
CA HIS A 6 13.55 20.98 75.93
C HIS A 6 14.00 21.44 74.53
N LEU A 7 15.15 22.12 74.44
CA LEU A 7 15.76 22.51 73.18
C LEU A 7 16.22 21.30 72.35
N ILE A 8 16.83 20.29 72.99
CA ILE A 8 17.27 19.06 72.33
C ILE A 8 16.07 18.27 71.77
N ILE A 9 14.99 18.13 72.55
CA ILE A 9 13.78 17.42 72.10
C ILE A 9 13.11 18.16 70.94
N LYS A 10 13.04 19.50 70.97
CA LYS A 10 12.54 20.29 69.84
C LYS A 10 13.38 20.09 68.58
N ASN A 11 14.70 20.13 68.68
CA ASN A 11 15.59 19.94 67.53
C ASN A 11 15.47 18.52 66.95
N LEU A 12 15.32 17.50 67.80
CA LEU A 12 15.11 16.12 67.37
C LEU A 12 13.77 15.96 66.64
N LEU A 13 12.69 16.57 67.17
CA LEU A 13 11.38 16.58 66.51
C LEU A 13 11.43 17.29 65.14
N ILE A 14 12.10 18.43 65.04
CA ILE A 14 12.28 19.16 63.78
C ILE A 14 13.05 18.29 62.77
N PHE A 15 14.11 17.61 63.22
CA PHE A 15 14.90 16.73 62.35
C PHE A 15 14.09 15.53 61.85
N CYS A 16 13.31 14.87 62.72
CA CYS A 16 12.40 13.81 62.29
C CYS A 16 11.35 14.32 61.30
N LEU A 17 10.81 15.52 61.52
CA LEU A 17 9.82 16.13 60.61
C LEU A 17 10.42 16.38 59.22
N LEU A 18 11.67 16.85 59.16
CA LEU A 18 12.39 17.06 57.90
C LEU A 18 12.66 15.75 57.15
N ILE A 19 13.00 14.67 57.86
CA ILE A 19 13.17 13.34 57.25
C ILE A 19 11.85 12.85 56.64
N ILE A 20 10.74 12.98 57.37
CA ILE A 20 9.42 12.56 56.90
C ILE A 20 9.00 13.37 55.66
N ILE A 21 9.19 14.69 55.69
CA ILE A 21 8.90 15.56 54.54
C ILE A 21 9.78 15.18 53.34
N GLY A 22 11.06 14.92 53.56
CA GLY A 22 11.99 14.51 52.51
C GLY A 22 11.59 13.17 51.86
N TYR A 23 11.20 12.19 52.68
CA TYR A 23 10.70 10.90 52.20
C TYR A 23 9.41 11.05 51.39
N LEU A 24 8.43 11.82 51.90
CA LEU A 24 7.16 12.07 51.19
C LEU A 24 7.40 12.81 49.87
N TYR A 25 8.31 13.78 49.84
CA TYR A 25 8.67 14.49 48.61
C TYR A 25 9.32 13.55 47.57
N PHE A 26 10.18 12.64 48.02
CA PHE A 26 10.79 11.63 47.16
C PHE A 26 9.75 10.66 46.58
N GLU A 27 8.84 10.13 47.40
CA GLU A 27 7.75 9.26 46.91
C GLU A 27 6.83 9.98 45.92
N LEU A 28 6.44 11.22 46.19
CA LEU A 28 5.63 12.05 45.28
C LEU A 28 6.32 12.25 43.92
N ASN A 29 7.61 12.56 43.92
CA ASN A 29 8.38 12.70 42.67
C ASN A 29 8.53 11.37 41.94
N SER A 30 8.75 10.27 42.65
CA SER A 30 8.83 8.93 42.05
C SER A 30 7.51 8.55 41.37
N PHE A 31 6.37 8.76 42.03
CA PHE A 31 5.05 8.51 41.48
C PHE A 31 4.77 9.38 40.24
N LYS A 32 5.10 10.68 40.30
CA LYS A 32 4.93 11.60 39.17
C LYS A 32 5.75 11.18 37.95
N ASN A 33 7.00 10.77 38.15
CA ASN A 33 7.86 10.27 37.09
C ASN A 33 7.29 8.99 36.46
N HIS A 34 6.78 8.05 37.27
CA HIS A 34 6.18 6.82 36.77
C HIS A 34 4.94 7.11 35.91
N TYR A 35 4.04 7.96 36.40
CA TYR A 35 2.85 8.39 35.66
C TYR A 35 3.22 9.05 34.33
N GLN A 36 4.24 9.91 34.32
CA GLN A 36 4.69 10.58 33.10
C GLN A 36 5.27 9.58 32.07
N ILE A 37 6.02 8.57 32.52
CA ILE A 37 6.54 7.51 31.65
C ILE A 37 5.40 6.69 31.05
N GLU A 38 4.39 6.34 31.84
CA GLU A 38 3.24 5.55 31.39
C GLU A 38 2.40 6.34 30.37
N SER A 39 2.15 7.62 30.63
CA SER A 39 1.46 8.52 29.70
C SER A 39 2.22 8.67 28.36
N GLU A 40 3.55 8.77 28.39
CA GLU A 40 4.35 8.84 27.15
C GLU A 40 4.30 7.53 26.37
N LYS A 41 4.34 6.38 27.06
CA LYS A 41 4.17 5.07 26.42
C LYS A 41 2.80 4.92 25.76
N GLU A 42 1.73 5.36 26.43
CA GLU A 42 0.38 5.32 25.88
C GLU A 42 0.27 6.19 24.62
N LYS A 43 0.86 7.39 24.64
CA LYS A 43 0.93 8.25 23.46
C LYS A 43 1.69 7.60 22.30
N GLN A 44 2.85 7.01 22.58
CA GLN A 44 3.64 6.31 21.55
C GLN A 44 2.91 5.08 20.99
N LEU A 45 2.16 4.37 21.84
CA LEU A 45 1.33 3.26 21.43
C LEU A 45 0.20 3.76 20.50
N LEU A 46 -0.46 4.86 20.87
CA LEU A 46 -1.53 5.46 20.06
C LEU A 46 -1.02 5.89 18.68
N GLU A 47 0.12 6.57 18.62
CA GLU A 47 0.77 6.95 17.35
C GLU A 47 1.11 5.72 16.49
N THR A 48 1.47 4.61 17.12
CA THR A 48 1.76 3.36 16.42
C THR A 48 0.49 2.69 15.90
N VAL A 49 -0.58 2.67 16.69
CA VAL A 49 -1.89 2.12 16.27
C VAL A 49 -2.42 2.89 15.06
N VAL A 50 -2.40 4.23 15.10
CA VAL A 50 -2.87 5.06 13.98
C VAL A 50 -2.11 4.74 12.69
N ARG A 51 -0.78 4.66 12.75
CA ARG A 51 0.05 4.28 11.59
C ARG A 51 -0.27 2.89 11.06
N LEU A 52 -0.50 1.91 11.94
CA LEU A 52 -0.85 0.55 11.52
C LEU A 52 -2.24 0.49 10.89
N GLU A 53 -3.19 1.28 11.37
CA GLU A 53 -4.52 1.39 10.76
C GLU A 53 -4.43 1.94 9.32
N GLU A 54 -3.59 2.96 9.09
CA GLU A 54 -3.33 3.50 7.75
C GLU A 54 -2.67 2.47 6.83
N GLU A 55 -1.70 1.70 7.35
CA GLU A 55 -1.04 0.64 6.59
C GLU A 55 -2.01 -0.49 6.22
N ILE A 56 -2.89 -0.89 7.15
CA ILE A 56 -3.93 -1.90 6.90
C ILE A 56 -4.90 -1.42 5.81
N ASP A 57 -5.35 -0.16 5.85
CA ASP A 57 -6.22 0.40 4.81
C ASP A 57 -5.53 0.39 3.43
N TYR A 58 -4.25 0.76 3.36
CA TYR A 58 -3.47 0.71 2.14
C TYR A 58 -3.37 -0.72 1.58
N LEU A 59 -3.04 -1.70 2.43
CA LEU A 59 -2.91 -3.11 2.03
C LEU A 59 -4.25 -3.70 1.58
N ASN A 60 -5.35 -3.36 2.25
CA ASN A 60 -6.69 -3.80 1.85
C ASN A 60 -7.07 -3.24 0.47
N LYS A 61 -6.83 -1.94 0.23
CA LYS A 61 -7.07 -1.33 -1.09
C LYS A 61 -6.25 -2.00 -2.18
N ARG A 62 -4.96 -2.29 -1.90
CA ARG A 62 -4.09 -3.00 -2.83
C ARG A 62 -4.60 -4.41 -3.13
N GLN A 63 -5.03 -5.16 -2.13
CA GLN A 63 -5.58 -6.51 -2.29
C GLN A 63 -6.88 -6.51 -3.11
N ILE A 64 -7.78 -5.55 -2.86
CA ILE A 64 -9.01 -5.40 -3.66
C ILE A 64 -8.66 -5.11 -5.12
N LYS A 65 -7.67 -4.25 -5.37
CA LYS A 65 -7.22 -3.91 -6.72
C LYS A 65 -6.63 -5.12 -7.45
N GLU A 66 -5.83 -5.92 -6.75
CA GLU A 66 -5.27 -7.17 -7.28
C GLU A 66 -6.36 -8.19 -7.61
N ALA A 67 -7.35 -8.37 -6.72
CA ALA A 67 -8.49 -9.25 -6.96
C ALA A 67 -9.31 -8.80 -8.19
N GLU A 68 -9.50 -7.50 -8.37
CA GLU A 68 -10.14 -6.90 -9.55
C GLU A 68 -9.35 -7.22 -10.83
N VAL A 69 -8.03 -7.06 -10.82
CA VAL A 69 -7.16 -7.40 -11.98
C VAL A 69 -7.30 -8.89 -12.32
N LEU A 70 -7.18 -9.78 -11.35
CA LEU A 70 -7.26 -11.23 -11.58
C LEU A 70 -8.62 -11.64 -12.15
N TYR A 71 -9.71 -11.05 -11.64
CA TYR A 71 -11.05 -11.26 -12.19
C TYR A 71 -11.14 -10.83 -13.66
N LEU A 72 -10.59 -9.66 -14.00
CA LEU A 72 -10.62 -9.16 -15.37
C LEU A 72 -9.72 -9.98 -16.31
N ILE A 73 -8.56 -10.45 -15.85
CA ILE A 73 -7.71 -11.38 -16.60
C ILE A 73 -8.50 -12.65 -16.94
N GLU A 74 -9.19 -13.25 -15.98
CA GLU A 74 -10.03 -14.42 -16.22
C GLU A 74 -11.13 -14.15 -17.27
N LYS A 75 -11.61 -12.91 -17.36
CA LYS A 75 -12.64 -12.49 -18.31
C LYS A 75 -12.13 -12.18 -19.72
N LEU A 76 -10.81 -12.13 -19.95
CA LEU A 76 -10.27 -11.93 -21.30
C LEU A 76 -10.64 -13.06 -22.27
N LYS A 77 -10.80 -14.30 -21.80
CA LYS A 77 -11.25 -15.42 -22.65
C LYS A 77 -12.76 -15.45 -22.90
N ASP A 78 -13.53 -14.62 -22.21
CA ASP A 78 -15.00 -14.60 -22.31
C ASP A 78 -15.44 -13.70 -23.47
N SER A 79 -15.72 -14.30 -24.64
CA SER A 79 -16.16 -13.56 -25.83
C SER A 79 -17.50 -12.84 -25.65
N GLY A 80 -18.30 -13.24 -24.65
CA GLY A 80 -19.56 -12.59 -24.29
C GLY A 80 -19.39 -11.40 -23.35
N PHE A 81 -18.20 -11.21 -22.77
CA PHE A 81 -17.90 -10.10 -21.86
C PHE A 81 -17.59 -8.80 -22.61
N THR A 82 -18.54 -8.41 -23.46
CA THR A 82 -18.42 -7.27 -24.36
C THR A 82 -19.70 -6.42 -24.33
N ARG A 83 -19.61 -5.19 -24.84
CA ARG A 83 -20.76 -4.30 -25.07
C ARG A 83 -20.66 -3.68 -26.46
N SER A 84 -21.77 -3.54 -27.17
CA SER A 84 -21.78 -2.75 -28.42
C SER A 84 -21.93 -1.26 -28.11
N TYR A 85 -21.20 -0.41 -28.84
CA TYR A 85 -21.35 1.05 -28.76
C TYR A 85 -21.26 1.69 -30.15
N GLY A 86 -21.92 2.84 -30.31
CA GLY A 86 -21.98 3.56 -31.58
C GLY A 86 -22.50 2.70 -32.73
N ASP A 87 -21.85 2.82 -33.89
CA ASP A 87 -22.19 2.13 -35.15
C ASP A 87 -21.75 0.66 -35.17
N GLY A 88 -21.96 -0.07 -34.06
CA GLY A 88 -21.69 -1.51 -33.97
C GLY A 88 -20.25 -1.87 -33.58
N HIS A 89 -19.49 -0.93 -33.00
CA HIS A 89 -18.18 -1.24 -32.44
C HIS A 89 -18.31 -2.10 -31.17
N THR A 90 -17.37 -3.03 -30.99
CA THR A 90 -17.32 -3.89 -29.80
C THR A 90 -16.40 -3.28 -28.76
N TRP A 91 -16.94 -3.05 -27.57
CA TRP A 91 -16.22 -2.69 -26.36
C TRP A 91 -15.83 -3.97 -25.62
N TYR A 92 -14.54 -4.29 -25.58
CA TYR A 92 -14.02 -5.46 -24.87
C TYR A 92 -13.80 -5.13 -23.40
N ILE A 93 -14.85 -5.30 -22.60
CA ILE A 93 -14.96 -4.76 -21.23
C ILE A 93 -13.72 -5.11 -20.41
N ALA A 94 -13.29 -6.37 -20.39
CA ALA A 94 -12.13 -6.80 -19.59
C ALA A 94 -10.84 -6.05 -19.97
N ALA A 95 -10.54 -5.95 -21.26
CA ALA A 95 -9.31 -5.32 -21.74
C ALA A 95 -9.31 -3.80 -21.49
N GLU A 96 -10.45 -3.15 -21.70
CA GLU A 96 -10.65 -1.72 -21.46
C GLU A 96 -10.50 -1.37 -19.97
N GLU A 97 -11.14 -2.14 -19.08
CA GLU A 97 -11.04 -1.92 -17.63
C GLU A 97 -9.61 -2.19 -17.11
N LEU A 98 -8.93 -3.22 -17.60
CA LEU A 98 -7.50 -3.46 -17.30
C LEU A 98 -6.63 -2.28 -17.79
N GLY A 99 -6.97 -1.69 -18.94
CA GLY A 99 -6.36 -0.46 -19.43
C GLY A 99 -6.53 0.72 -18.47
N MET A 100 -7.74 0.89 -17.94
CA MET A 100 -8.06 1.93 -16.94
C MET A 100 -7.41 1.68 -15.57
N ILE A 101 -7.04 0.44 -15.24
CA ILE A 101 -6.26 0.15 -14.04
C ILE A 101 -4.79 0.61 -14.21
N GLY A 102 -4.23 0.39 -15.41
CA GLY A 102 -2.88 0.84 -15.74
C GLY A 102 -1.79 0.02 -15.07
N LYS A 103 -0.86 0.70 -14.37
CA LYS A 103 0.34 0.09 -13.75
C LYS A 103 0.09 -1.23 -13.00
N PRO A 104 -0.93 -1.37 -12.12
CA PRO A 104 -1.16 -2.63 -11.40
C PRO A 104 -1.53 -3.83 -12.30
N ALA A 105 -2.11 -3.61 -13.48
CA ALA A 105 -2.52 -4.69 -14.38
C ALA A 105 -1.37 -5.26 -15.21
N ILE A 106 -0.35 -4.45 -15.50
CA ILE A 106 0.73 -4.80 -16.45
C ILE A 106 1.46 -6.11 -16.09
N PRO A 107 1.88 -6.39 -14.84
CA PRO A 107 2.57 -7.64 -14.53
C PRO A 107 1.74 -8.88 -14.87
N TYR A 108 0.46 -8.88 -14.50
CA TYR A 108 -0.46 -9.99 -14.78
C TYR A 108 -0.73 -10.13 -16.27
N LEU A 109 -0.87 -9.01 -17.00
CA LEU A 109 -1.00 -9.03 -18.45
C LEU A 109 0.25 -9.58 -19.14
N ILE A 110 1.46 -9.21 -18.68
CA ILE A 110 2.73 -9.71 -19.21
C ILE A 110 2.85 -11.23 -19.01
N GLU A 111 2.37 -11.76 -17.89
CA GLU A 111 2.28 -13.20 -17.66
C GLU A 111 1.22 -13.85 -18.57
N ASN A 112 0.07 -13.21 -18.74
CA ASN A 112 -1.05 -13.73 -19.53
C ASN A 112 -0.78 -13.81 -21.03
N ILE A 113 0.25 -13.12 -21.54
CA ILE A 113 0.69 -13.23 -22.95
C ILE A 113 0.94 -14.68 -23.39
N GLU A 114 1.33 -15.57 -22.47
CA GLU A 114 1.61 -16.97 -22.78
C GLU A 114 0.38 -17.89 -22.74
N THR A 115 -0.82 -17.33 -22.60
CA THR A 115 -2.07 -18.10 -22.76
C THR A 115 -2.11 -18.83 -24.11
N GLN A 116 -2.67 -20.04 -24.08
CA GLN A 116 -2.88 -20.89 -25.25
C GLN A 116 -4.15 -20.50 -26.02
N ASP A 117 -4.99 -19.62 -25.46
CA ASP A 117 -6.17 -19.09 -26.13
C ASP A 117 -5.80 -17.85 -26.97
N ASP A 118 -5.92 -17.98 -28.29
CA ASP A 118 -5.55 -16.92 -29.22
C ASP A 118 -6.41 -15.65 -29.08
N TYR A 119 -7.69 -15.82 -28.75
CA TYR A 119 -8.61 -14.70 -28.52
C TYR A 119 -8.24 -13.96 -27.23
N GLU A 120 -7.98 -14.70 -26.16
CA GLU A 120 -7.50 -14.14 -24.89
C GLU A 120 -6.17 -13.39 -25.07
N ARG A 121 -5.25 -13.96 -25.86
CA ARG A 121 -3.96 -13.35 -26.15
C ARG A 121 -4.09 -12.04 -26.92
N ALA A 122 -4.98 -11.98 -27.93
CA ALA A 122 -5.28 -10.75 -28.66
C ALA A 122 -5.78 -9.64 -27.72
N LEU A 123 -6.71 -9.97 -26.81
CA LEU A 123 -7.22 -9.01 -25.84
C LEU A 123 -6.20 -8.63 -24.77
N THR A 124 -5.29 -9.53 -24.41
CA THR A 124 -4.14 -9.23 -23.54
C THR A 124 -3.24 -8.16 -24.16
N PHE A 125 -2.93 -8.27 -25.46
CA PHE A 125 -2.15 -7.25 -26.17
C PHE A 125 -2.88 -5.91 -26.25
N TYR A 126 -4.19 -5.93 -26.47
CA TYR A 126 -4.99 -4.71 -26.46
C TYR A 126 -4.98 -4.04 -25.08
N ALA A 127 -5.18 -4.81 -24.01
CA ALA A 127 -5.12 -4.32 -22.63
C ALA A 127 -3.74 -3.75 -22.27
N LEU A 128 -2.64 -4.37 -22.73
CA LEU A 128 -1.28 -3.85 -22.52
C LEU A 128 -1.04 -2.51 -23.20
N LEU A 129 -1.53 -2.35 -24.43
CA LEU A 129 -1.49 -1.06 -25.14
C LEU A 129 -2.19 0.02 -24.31
N LEU A 130 -3.39 -0.26 -23.81
CA LEU A 130 -4.16 0.71 -23.01
C LEU A 130 -3.51 0.99 -21.65
N ALA A 131 -3.15 -0.07 -20.91
CA ALA A 131 -2.61 0.04 -19.56
C ALA A 131 -1.27 0.79 -19.53
N SER A 132 -0.42 0.59 -20.54
CA SER A 132 0.86 1.30 -20.66
C SER A 132 0.72 2.78 -21.02
N GLN A 133 -0.47 3.22 -21.46
CA GLN A 133 -0.81 4.62 -21.70
C GLN A 133 -1.52 5.28 -20.51
N HIS A 134 -1.79 4.55 -19.44
CA HIS A 134 -2.41 5.09 -18.24
C HIS A 134 -1.48 6.09 -17.53
N GLU A 135 -2.05 7.09 -16.84
CA GLU A 135 -1.29 8.21 -16.28
C GLU A 135 -0.19 7.77 -15.29
N ASN A 136 -0.51 6.82 -14.42
CA ASN A 136 0.45 6.22 -13.47
C ASN A 136 1.60 5.42 -14.13
N VAL A 137 1.54 5.15 -15.44
CA VAL A 137 2.64 4.60 -16.23
C VAL A 137 3.39 5.71 -16.94
N LYS A 138 2.66 6.69 -17.50
CA LYS A 138 3.26 7.89 -18.13
C LYS A 138 4.15 8.68 -17.18
N GLU A 139 3.88 8.65 -15.88
CA GLU A 139 4.73 9.26 -14.84
C GLU A 139 6.21 8.87 -14.96
N PHE A 140 6.51 7.61 -15.33
CA PHE A 140 7.90 7.14 -15.50
C PHE A 140 8.25 6.82 -16.96
N ALA A 141 7.28 6.40 -17.79
CA ALA A 141 7.52 5.97 -19.16
C ALA A 141 7.30 7.08 -20.21
N GLY A 142 6.62 8.17 -19.83
CA GLY A 142 6.30 9.27 -20.74
C GLY A 142 5.51 8.81 -21.97
N ARG A 143 6.12 8.91 -23.16
CA ARG A 143 5.52 8.47 -24.44
C ARG A 143 5.96 7.07 -24.86
N ASP A 144 6.79 6.40 -24.06
CA ASP A 144 7.23 5.04 -24.31
C ASP A 144 6.20 4.07 -23.73
N TYR A 145 5.19 3.71 -24.53
CA TYR A 145 4.17 2.72 -24.16
C TYR A 145 4.34 1.45 -24.99
N ILE A 146 3.65 0.38 -24.59
CA ILE A 146 3.71 -0.92 -25.28
C ILE A 146 2.97 -0.79 -26.62
N ILE A 147 3.72 -0.78 -27.72
CA ILE A 147 3.16 -0.64 -29.08
C ILE A 147 2.67 -1.99 -29.58
N THR A 148 1.55 -2.44 -29.02
CA THR A 148 0.75 -3.57 -29.50
C THR A 148 -0.59 -3.04 -30.03
N TYR A 149 -1.49 -3.92 -30.46
CA TYR A 149 -2.83 -3.55 -30.91
C TYR A 149 -3.77 -4.76 -30.83
N LEU A 150 -5.07 -4.52 -31.02
CA LEU A 150 -6.03 -5.60 -31.17
C LEU A 150 -5.90 -6.20 -32.57
N ASP A 151 -5.40 -7.42 -32.64
CA ASP A 151 -5.41 -8.24 -33.85
C ASP A 151 -5.74 -9.67 -33.45
N PHE A 152 -6.64 -10.31 -34.19
CA PHE A 152 -6.98 -11.72 -33.98
C PHE A 152 -6.17 -12.65 -34.91
N ASP A 153 -5.33 -12.09 -35.79
CA ASP A 153 -4.37 -12.84 -36.60
C ASP A 153 -3.16 -13.27 -35.76
N VAL A 154 -3.10 -14.58 -35.49
CA VAL A 154 -2.10 -15.23 -34.65
C VAL A 154 -0.67 -15.07 -35.18
N GLU A 155 -0.49 -14.94 -36.50
CA GLU A 155 0.85 -14.84 -37.09
C GLU A 155 1.62 -13.61 -36.58
N ARG A 156 0.91 -12.56 -36.18
CA ARG A 156 1.48 -11.30 -35.66
C ARG A 156 1.72 -11.31 -34.16
N HIS A 157 1.15 -12.27 -33.43
CA HIS A 157 1.24 -12.31 -31.97
C HIS A 157 2.68 -12.46 -31.49
N GLU A 158 3.53 -13.22 -32.19
CA GLU A 158 4.93 -13.43 -31.81
C GLU A 158 5.78 -12.15 -31.87
N GLU A 159 5.48 -11.22 -32.78
CA GLU A 159 6.12 -9.92 -32.79
C GLU A 159 5.63 -9.06 -31.62
N MET A 160 4.32 -9.04 -31.37
CA MET A 160 3.73 -8.32 -30.24
C MET A 160 4.25 -8.80 -28.88
N LYS A 161 4.48 -10.12 -28.71
CA LYS A 161 5.16 -10.68 -27.52
C LYS A 161 6.52 -10.04 -27.30
N LYS A 162 7.34 -9.97 -28.36
CA LYS A 162 8.69 -9.40 -28.27
C LYS A 162 8.65 -7.93 -27.87
N VAL A 163 7.74 -7.15 -28.45
CA VAL A 163 7.56 -5.73 -28.10
C VAL A 163 7.19 -5.58 -26.62
N ALA A 164 6.17 -6.33 -26.16
CA ALA A 164 5.73 -6.28 -24.77
C ALA A 164 6.84 -6.67 -23.79
N TYR A 165 7.58 -7.76 -24.05
CA TYR A 165 8.68 -8.19 -23.19
C TYR A 165 9.87 -7.25 -23.19
N GLN A 166 10.20 -6.63 -24.31
CA GLN A 166 11.26 -5.63 -24.37
C GLN A 166 10.90 -4.40 -23.53
N TRP A 167 9.68 -3.91 -23.65
CA TRP A 167 9.19 -2.80 -22.83
C TRP A 167 9.17 -3.18 -21.35
N TRP A 168 8.66 -4.36 -21.01
CA TRP A 168 8.65 -4.86 -19.63
C TRP A 168 10.06 -4.96 -19.05
N LYS A 169 11.01 -5.55 -19.79
CA LYS A 169 12.40 -5.66 -19.37
C LYS A 169 13.02 -4.29 -19.07
N LYS A 170 12.66 -3.25 -19.84
CA LYS A 170 13.16 -1.88 -19.66
C LYS A 170 12.58 -1.24 -18.39
N HIS A 171 11.29 -1.45 -18.10
CA HIS A 171 10.56 -0.66 -17.10
C HIS A 171 10.16 -1.39 -15.81
N ARG A 172 10.29 -2.72 -15.75
CA ARG A 172 9.84 -3.57 -14.62
C ARG A 172 10.36 -3.15 -13.24
N HIS A 173 11.50 -2.48 -13.16
CA HIS A 173 12.06 -1.95 -11.91
C HIS A 173 11.14 -0.93 -11.21
N ASN A 174 10.12 -0.39 -11.90
CA ASN A 174 9.12 0.50 -11.31
C ASN A 174 8.05 -0.25 -10.50
N TRP A 175 8.10 -1.59 -10.42
CA TRP A 175 7.20 -2.43 -9.63
C TRP A 175 7.87 -3.08 -8.41
N ASP A 176 9.17 -2.84 -8.23
CA ASP A 176 9.95 -3.27 -7.07
C ASP A 176 9.74 -2.35 -5.85
#